data_AF-A0A4Y9IYE2-F1
#
_entry.id   AF-A0A4Y9IYE2-F1
#
_cell.length_a   1.000
_cell.length_b   1.000
_cell.length_c   1.000
_cell.angle_alpha   90.00
_cell.angle_beta   90.00
_cell.angle_gamma   90.00
#
_symmetry.space_group_name_H-M   'P 1'
#
loop_
_entity.id
_entity.type
_entity.pdbx_description
1 polymer ?
#
loop_
_entity_poly.entity_id
_entity_poly.type
_entity_poly.pdbx_seq_one_letter_code
_entity_poly.pdbx_strand_id
1 'polypeptide(L)'
;MTMTRDELSDTIAITIKEYVGHDNNNGPGLKLSINPVSLFVSVITQDEMLSDIENSNEAVEDAAAAERPESEEATDYQVEQNPDIYPVDRLLKMSATGFYDVDMDAVRKIAAKYC
;
A
#
# COMPACT_ATOMS: atom_id res chain seq x y z
N MET A 1 4.07 -15.33 -13.97
CA MET A 1 5.22 -15.31 -13.06
C MET A 1 4.69 -14.80 -11.73
N THR A 2 4.81 -15.58 -10.67
CA THR A 2 4.46 -15.14 -9.32
C THR A 2 5.62 -14.29 -8.81
N MET A 3 5.34 -13.07 -8.37
CA MET A 3 6.34 -12.21 -7.74
C MET A 3 6.90 -12.91 -6.51
N THR A 4 8.22 -12.86 -6.30
CA THR A 4 8.82 -13.42 -5.10
C THR A 4 8.81 -12.40 -3.95
N ARG A 5 8.92 -12.90 -2.71
CA ARG A 5 9.03 -12.06 -1.51
C ARG A 5 10.18 -11.06 -1.60
N ASP A 6 11.32 -11.47 -2.13
CA ASP A 6 12.49 -10.61 -2.28
C ASP A 6 12.24 -9.52 -3.35
N GLU A 7 11.62 -9.87 -4.49
CA GLU A 7 11.20 -8.88 -5.49
C GLU A 7 10.21 -7.86 -4.91
N LEU A 8 9.19 -8.30 -4.16
CA LEU A 8 8.23 -7.41 -3.52
C LEU A 8 8.90 -6.50 -2.48
N SER A 9 9.85 -7.06 -1.72
CA SER A 9 10.65 -6.27 -0.76
C SER A 9 11.47 -5.18 -1.46
N ASP A 10 12.09 -5.51 -2.59
CA ASP A 10 12.85 -4.54 -3.38
C ASP A 10 11.94 -3.48 -4.00
N THR A 11 10.77 -3.85 -4.55
CA THR A 11 9.79 -2.90 -5.07
C THR A 11 9.35 -1.92 -3.98
N ILE A 12 8.94 -2.41 -2.80
CA ILE A 12 8.56 -1.55 -1.66
C ILE A 12 9.70 -0.58 -1.30
N ALA A 13 10.92 -1.10 -1.19
CA ALA A 13 12.07 -0.28 -0.81
C ALA A 13 12.41 0.80 -1.85
N ILE A 14 12.31 0.48 -3.15
CA ILE A 14 12.52 1.44 -4.24
C ILE A 14 11.43 2.51 -4.20
N THR A 15 10.16 2.11 -4.14
CA THR A 15 9.01 3.02 -4.11
C THR A 15 9.08 4.00 -2.94
N ILE A 16 9.44 3.53 -1.73
CA ILE A 16 9.64 4.41 -0.56
C ILE A 16 10.82 5.36 -0.80
N LYS A 17 11.94 4.89 -1.35
CA LYS A 17 13.12 5.73 -1.60
C LYS A 17 12.87 6.81 -2.65
N GLU A 18 12.11 6.51 -3.70
CA GLU A 18 11.76 7.49 -4.73
C GLU A 18 10.91 8.62 -4.16
N TYR A 19 10.00 8.31 -3.23
CA TYR A 19 9.13 9.31 -2.59
C TYR A 19 9.80 10.08 -1.44
N VAL A 20 10.57 9.40 -0.58
CA VAL A 20 11.23 10.01 0.60
C VAL A 20 12.54 10.70 0.21
N GLY A 21 13.24 10.20 -0.81
CA GLY A 21 14.58 10.60 -1.20
C GLY A 21 14.71 11.91 -1.97
N HIS A 22 13.61 12.59 -2.30
CA HIS A 22 13.68 13.85 -3.06
C HIS A 22 13.61 15.11 -2.20
N ASP A 23 13.10 15.05 -0.97
CA ASP A 23 12.82 16.28 -0.20
C ASP A 23 13.26 16.28 1.27
N ASN A 24 13.77 15.18 1.84
CA ASN A 24 14.12 15.07 3.30
C ASN A 24 12.99 15.48 4.27
N ASN A 25 11.83 15.84 3.76
CA ASN A 25 10.64 16.10 4.51
C ASN A 25 9.91 14.77 4.59
N ASN A 26 10.11 14.05 5.71
CA ASN A 26 9.10 13.15 6.25
C ASN A 26 7.83 13.99 6.51
N GLY A 27 7.16 14.42 5.43
CA GLY A 27 5.89 15.10 5.50
C GLY A 27 4.97 14.23 6.33
N PRO A 28 4.29 14.78 7.34
CA PRO A 28 3.45 13.98 8.21
C PRO A 28 2.41 13.24 7.36
N GLY A 29 2.35 11.92 7.51
CA GLY A 29 1.23 11.14 7.03
C GLY A 29 1.45 10.29 5.78
N LEU A 30 2.66 10.16 5.22
CA LEU A 30 2.89 9.21 4.11
C LEU A 30 2.50 7.77 4.49
N LYS A 31 1.89 7.08 3.52
CA LYS A 31 1.40 5.71 3.62
C LYS A 31 1.87 4.91 2.41
N LEU A 32 2.36 3.70 2.66
CA LEU A 32 2.57 2.69 1.65
C LEU A 32 1.22 2.00 1.39
N SER A 33 0.82 1.93 0.15
CA SER A 33 -0.37 1.22 -0.32
C SER A 33 0.06 -0.01 -1.12
N ILE A 34 -0.47 -1.18 -0.77
CA ILE A 34 -0.21 -2.44 -1.48
C ILE A 34 -1.54 -3.07 -1.85
N ASN A 35 -1.83 -3.22 -3.14
CA ASN A 35 -2.96 -4.03 -3.56
C ASN A 35 -2.60 -5.53 -3.41
N PRO A 36 -3.33 -6.30 -2.57
CA PRO A 36 -2.93 -7.65 -2.19
C PRO A 36 -3.05 -8.67 -3.34
N VAL A 37 -3.84 -8.38 -4.38
CA VAL A 37 -4.06 -9.28 -5.52
C VAL A 37 -3.07 -9.01 -6.66
N SER A 38 -2.88 -7.75 -7.02
CA SER A 38 -1.97 -7.34 -8.11
C SER A 38 -0.53 -7.12 -7.64
N LEU A 39 -0.31 -7.00 -6.32
CA LEU A 39 0.96 -6.61 -5.70
C LEU A 39 1.48 -5.25 -6.18
N PHE A 40 0.58 -4.40 -6.67
CA PHE A 40 0.90 -3.02 -7.01
C PHE A 40 1.23 -2.24 -5.73
N VAL A 41 2.35 -1.52 -5.75
CA VAL A 41 2.88 -0.77 -4.61
C VAL A 41 2.94 0.72 -4.96
N SER A 42 2.41 1.57 -4.10
CA SER A 42 2.51 3.03 -4.22
C SER A 42 2.71 3.70 -2.86
N VAL A 43 3.19 4.96 -2.87
CA VAL A 43 3.16 5.83 -1.69
C VAL A 43 2.09 6.89 -1.92
N ILE A 44 1.19 7.01 -0.94
CA ILE A 44 0.10 7.99 -0.92
C ILE A 44 0.21 8.85 0.33
N THR A 45 -0.36 10.04 0.28
CA THR A 45 -0.56 10.90 1.46
C THR A 45 -1.76 10.43 2.28
N GLN A 46 -1.90 10.96 3.50
CA GLN A 46 -3.07 10.67 4.33
C GLN A 46 -4.38 11.19 3.71
N ASP A 47 -4.32 12.30 2.96
CA ASP A 47 -5.48 12.90 2.29
C ASP A 47 -5.94 12.06 1.09
N GLU A 48 -4.98 11.55 0.31
CA GLU A 48 -5.24 10.57 -0.77
C GLU A 48 -5.83 9.27 -0.21
N MET A 49 -5.31 8.76 0.91
CA MET A 49 -5.87 7.57 1.57
C MET A 49 -7.34 7.77 1.97
N LEU A 50 -7.70 8.93 2.51
CA LEU A 50 -9.09 9.22 2.89
C LEU A 50 -9.98 9.32 1.66
N SER A 51 -9.50 9.99 0.60
CA SER A 51 -10.21 10.09 -0.68
C SER A 51 -10.43 8.72 -1.34
N ASP A 52 -9.44 7.83 -1.31
CA ASP A 52 -9.56 6.47 -1.85
C ASP A 52 -10.56 5.62 -1.05
N ILE A 53 -10.63 5.78 0.27
CA ILE A 53 -11.63 5.10 1.11
C ILE A 53 -13.04 5.60 0.78
N GLU A 54 -13.22 6.91 0.62
CA GLU A 54 -14.53 7.50 0.25
C GLU A 54 -14.99 7.03 -1.14
N ASN A 55 -14.09 7.05 -2.14
CA ASN A 55 -14.40 6.55 -3.48
C ASN A 55 -14.67 5.02 -3.50
N SER A 56 -13.93 4.25 -2.70
CA SER A 56 -14.15 2.79 -2.60
C SER A 56 -15.50 2.46 -1.95
N ASN A 57 -15.90 3.21 -0.92
CA ASN A 57 -17.22 3.05 -0.33
C ASN A 57 -18.33 3.40 -1.32
N GLU A 58 -18.20 4.50 -2.07
CA GLU A 58 -19.18 4.88 -3.10
C GLU A 58 -19.28 3.83 -4.22
N ALA A 59 -18.15 3.27 -4.67
CA ALA A 59 -18.14 2.21 -5.68
C ALA A 59 -18.80 0.90 -5.18
N VAL A 60 -18.59 0.53 -3.91
CA VAL A 60 -19.25 -0.62 -3.29
C VAL A 60 -20.75 -0.38 -3.13
N GLU A 61 -21.16 0.84 -2.76
CA GLU A 61 -22.57 1.20 -2.64
C GLU A 61 -23.28 1.26 -4.02
N ASP A 62 -22.61 1.74 -5.07
CA ASP A 62 -23.15 1.80 -6.43
C ASP A 62 -23.23 0.41 -7.07
N ALA A 63 -22.21 -0.46 -6.89
CA ALA A 63 -22.25 -1.85 -7.31
C ALA A 63 -23.39 -2.63 -6.62
N ALA A 64 -23.54 -2.45 -5.30
CA ALA A 64 -24.63 -3.06 -4.52
C ALA A 64 -26.02 -2.53 -4.92
N ALA A 65 -26.11 -1.29 -5.43
CA ALA A 65 -27.36 -0.69 -5.90
C ALA A 65 -27.70 -1.07 -7.36
N ALA A 66 -26.71 -1.40 -8.18
CA ALA A 66 -26.86 -1.76 -9.59
C ALA A 66 -27.15 -3.26 -9.80
N GLU A 67 -26.78 -4.13 -8.87
CA GLU A 67 -26.90 -5.58 -9.04
C GLU A 67 -28.25 -6.13 -8.53
N ARG A 68 -28.93 -6.90 -9.39
CA ARG A 68 -29.90 -7.94 -8.97
C ARG A 68 -29.10 -9.02 -8.20
N PRO A 69 -29.66 -10.11 -7.63
CA PRO A 69 -28.96 -10.99 -6.69
C PRO A 69 -27.93 -11.90 -7.39
N GLU A 70 -26.93 -11.29 -8.03
CA GLU A 70 -25.90 -11.90 -8.85
C GLU A 70 -24.59 -11.84 -8.02
N SER A 71 -24.51 -12.81 -7.11
CA SER A 71 -23.33 -13.33 -6.43
C SER A 71 -22.51 -12.39 -5.52
N GLU A 72 -22.50 -12.74 -4.23
CA GLU A 72 -21.46 -12.39 -3.23
C GLU A 72 -20.04 -12.37 -3.80
N GLU A 73 -19.74 -13.20 -4.81
CA GLU A 73 -18.45 -13.28 -5.50
C GLU A 73 -17.97 -11.97 -6.14
N ALA A 74 -18.85 -11.12 -6.69
CA ALA A 74 -18.46 -9.85 -7.30
C ALA A 74 -18.08 -8.81 -6.22
N THR A 75 -18.84 -8.78 -5.12
CA THR A 75 -18.54 -7.95 -3.96
C THR A 75 -17.27 -8.42 -3.25
N ASP A 76 -17.09 -9.74 -3.08
CA ASP A 76 -15.89 -10.34 -2.49
C ASP A 76 -14.64 -9.99 -3.32
N TYR A 77 -14.72 -10.10 -4.65
CA TYR A 77 -13.61 -9.75 -5.52
C TYR A 77 -13.25 -8.25 -5.44
N GLN A 78 -14.24 -7.37 -5.34
CA GLN A 78 -13.99 -5.92 -5.17
C GLN A 78 -13.31 -5.62 -3.83
N VAL A 79 -13.73 -6.30 -2.75
CA VAL A 79 -13.14 -6.15 -1.40
C VAL A 79 -11.72 -6.72 -1.35
N GLU A 80 -11.44 -7.83 -2.03
CA GLU A 80 -10.09 -8.41 -2.13
C GLU A 80 -9.09 -7.47 -2.81
N GLN A 81 -9.53 -6.54 -3.66
CA GLN A 81 -8.66 -5.55 -4.30
C GLN A 81 -8.31 -4.35 -3.39
N ASN A 82 -8.94 -4.24 -2.23
CA ASN A 82 -8.70 -3.11 -1.33
C ASN A 82 -7.24 -3.09 -0.87
N PRO A 83 -6.54 -1.96 -1.01
CA PRO A 83 -5.14 -1.90 -0.67
C PRO A 83 -4.91 -2.00 0.84
N ASP A 84 -3.90 -2.77 1.21
CA ASP A 84 -3.34 -2.73 2.55
C ASP A 84 -2.49 -1.47 2.74
N ILE A 85 -2.76 -0.74 3.81
CA ILE A 85 -2.10 0.54 4.09
C ILE A 85 -1.13 0.42 5.26
N TYR A 86 0.13 0.82 5.04
CA TYR A 86 1.18 0.81 6.05
C TYR A 86 1.77 2.21 6.26
N PRO A 87 1.99 2.66 7.51
CA PRO A 87 2.68 3.91 7.77
C PRO A 87 4.16 3.84 7.34
N VAL A 88 4.58 4.75 6.46
CA VAL A 88 5.97 4.80 5.96
C VAL A 88 6.96 5.07 7.10
N ASP A 89 6.58 5.83 8.13
CA ASP A 89 7.45 6.10 9.30
C ASP A 89 7.90 4.82 10.03
N ARG A 90 7.10 3.75 9.99
CA ARG A 90 7.46 2.45 10.58
C ARG A 90 8.36 1.60 9.68
N LEU A 91 8.58 2.03 8.45
CA LEU A 91 9.42 1.38 7.45
C LEU A 91 10.74 2.13 7.23
N LEU A 92 10.97 3.19 8.00
CA LEU A 92 12.19 3.96 8.00
C LEU A 92 12.92 3.74 9.33
N LYS A 93 14.24 3.71 9.26
CA LYS A 93 15.14 3.72 10.41
C LYS A 93 16.15 4.84 10.25
N MET A 94 16.47 5.49 11.37
CA MET A 94 17.52 6.49 11.38
C MET A 94 18.88 5.79 11.25
N SER A 95 19.66 6.18 10.25
CA SER A 95 21.01 5.70 10.02
C SER A 95 21.99 6.39 10.97
N ALA A 96 23.19 5.82 11.11
CA ALA A 96 24.24 6.37 11.95
C ALA A 96 24.70 7.79 11.51
N THR A 97 24.43 8.17 10.26
CA THR A 97 24.75 9.48 9.69
C THR A 97 23.62 10.49 9.87
N GLY A 98 22.52 10.11 10.53
CA GLY A 98 21.40 11.01 10.85
C GLY A 98 20.34 11.15 9.75
N PHE A 99 20.42 10.34 8.69
CA PHE A 99 19.41 10.29 7.62
C PHE A 99 18.43 9.14 7.86
N TYR A 100 17.23 9.22 7.28
CA TYR A 100 16.31 8.09 7.28
C TYR A 100 16.63 7.14 6.12
N ASP A 101 16.86 5.88 6.45
CA ASP A 101 17.02 4.77 5.51
C ASP A 101 15.84 3.81 5.61
N VAL A 102 15.57 3.04 4.55
CA VAL A 102 14.52 2.02 4.58
C VAL A 102 14.92 0.88 5.53
N ASP A 103 14.03 0.52 6.44
CA ASP A 103 14.17 -0.66 7.28
C ASP A 103 13.77 -1.93 6.51
N MET A 104 14.75 -2.53 5.85
CA MET A 104 14.56 -3.76 5.07
C MET A 104 14.02 -4.95 5.90
N ASP A 105 14.19 -4.97 7.23
CA ASP A 105 13.59 -6.03 8.06
C ASP A 105 12.07 -5.85 8.17
N ALA A 106 11.62 -4.61 8.40
CA ALA A 106 10.20 -4.26 8.41
C ALA A 106 9.55 -4.49 7.03
N VAL A 107 10.24 -4.09 5.95
CA VAL A 107 9.77 -4.31 4.58
C VAL A 107 9.61 -5.80 4.26
N ARG A 108 10.57 -6.65 4.62
CA ARG A 108 10.47 -8.10 4.40
C ARG A 108 9.32 -8.74 5.17
N LYS A 109 9.02 -8.24 6.38
CA LYS A 109 7.85 -8.70 7.16
C LYS A 109 6.53 -8.35 6.47
N ILE A 110 6.45 -7.21 5.80
CA ILE A 110 5.29 -6.85 4.99
C ILE A 110 5.20 -7.77 3.77
N ALA A 111 6.29 -7.89 3.01
CA ALA A 111 6.32 -8.73 1.80
C ALA A 111 5.93 -10.19 2.09
N ALA A 112 6.35 -10.74 3.24
CA ALA A 112 6.01 -12.11 3.67
C ALA A 112 4.52 -12.36 3.91
N LYS A 113 3.67 -11.33 3.92
CA LYS A 113 2.21 -11.51 4.00
C LYS A 113 1.59 -11.88 2.64
N TYR A 114 2.30 -11.59 1.55
CA TYR A 114 1.79 -11.76 0.18
C TYR A 114 2.50 -12.88 -0.58
N CYS A 115 3.72 -13.26 -0.15
CA CYS A 115 4.58 -14.22 -0.84
C CYS A 115 5.33 -15.14 0.12
#